data_AF-A0A7I7XJ79-F1
#
_entry.id   AF-A0A7I7XJ79-F1
#
_cell.length_a   1.000
_cell.length_b   1.000
_cell.length_c   1.000
_cell.angle_alpha   90.00
_cell.angle_beta   90.00
_cell.angle_gamma   90.00
#
_symmetry.space_group_name_H-M   'P 1'
#
loop_
_entity.id
_entity.type
_entity.pdbx_description
1 polymer ?
#
loop_
_entity_poly.entity_id
_entity_poly.type
_entity_poly.pdbx_seq_one_letter_code
_entity_poly.pdbx_strand_id
1 'polypeptide(L)'
;MTTAAARLPGDDGLAADAMQAAYFRGTLVDERQQVAAHVAEHRDEMARCLTSGSASAVTHLRAQVASMEAELLYLDELIAGLDRRFATSWSVRD
;
A
#
# COMPACT_ATOMS: atom_id res chain seq x y z
N MET A 1 -46.59 -11.93 -20.18
CA MET A 1 -46.36 -11.35 -18.83
C MET A 1 -45.83 -12.48 -17.98
N THR A 2 -44.63 -12.50 -17.43
CA THR A 2 -43.56 -11.52 -17.28
C THR A 2 -42.32 -12.38 -17.05
N THR A 3 -41.29 -12.23 -17.89
CA THR A 3 -40.03 -12.95 -17.73
C THR A 3 -39.38 -12.46 -16.44
N ALA A 4 -39.42 -13.29 -15.39
CA ALA A 4 -38.65 -13.06 -14.18
C ALA A 4 -37.17 -13.09 -14.58
N ALA A 5 -36.55 -11.91 -14.59
CA ALA A 5 -35.11 -11.77 -14.80
C ALA A 5 -34.41 -12.48 -13.63
N ALA A 6 -33.98 -13.71 -13.88
CA ALA A 6 -33.12 -14.45 -12.98
C ALA A 6 -31.84 -13.62 -12.78
N ARG A 7 -31.68 -13.09 -11.57
CA ARG A 7 -30.46 -12.41 -11.12
C ARG A 7 -29.28 -13.36 -11.39
N LEU A 8 -28.38 -12.96 -12.29
CA LEU A 8 -27.26 -13.81 -12.69
C LEU A 8 -26.36 -14.04 -11.45
N PRO A 9 -25.97 -15.28 -11.14
CA PRO A 9 -25.18 -15.63 -9.95
C PRO A 9 -23.70 -15.16 -9.99
N GLY A 10 -23.38 -14.12 -10.76
CA GLY A 10 -22.04 -13.55 -10.88
C GLY A 10 -21.82 -12.20 -10.16
N ASP A 11 -22.90 -11.51 -9.77
CA ASP A 11 -22.83 -10.12 -9.32
C ASP A 11 -22.46 -10.00 -7.83
N ASP A 12 -22.97 -10.93 -7.00
CA ASP A 12 -22.73 -10.91 -5.55
C ASP A 12 -21.26 -11.24 -5.20
N GLY A 13 -20.60 -12.09 -6.00
CA GLY A 13 -19.18 -12.41 -5.85
C GLY A 13 -18.27 -11.24 -6.19
N LEU A 14 -18.58 -10.49 -7.25
CA LEU A 14 -17.82 -9.28 -7.62
C LEU A 14 -17.95 -8.17 -6.58
N ALA A 15 -19.15 -8.00 -6.00
CA ALA A 15 -19.36 -7.05 -4.91
C ALA A 15 -18.58 -7.43 -3.65
N ALA A 16 -18.58 -8.71 -3.28
CA ALA A 16 -17.81 -9.21 -2.14
C ALA A 16 -16.29 -9.05 -2.36
N ASP A 17 -15.79 -9.41 -3.54
CA ASP A 17 -14.39 -9.23 -3.93
C ASP A 17 -13.98 -7.75 -3.88
N ALA A 18 -14.83 -6.84 -4.36
CA ALA A 18 -14.58 -5.41 -4.31
C ALA A 18 -14.55 -4.86 -2.88
N MET A 19 -15.42 -5.37 -1.98
CA MET A 19 -15.39 -5.00 -0.57
C MET A 19 -14.11 -5.48 0.12
N GLN A 20 -13.71 -6.72 -0.14
CA GLN A 20 -12.48 -7.29 0.41
C GLN A 20 -11.23 -6.55 -0.13
N ALA A 21 -11.22 -6.20 -1.42
CA ALA A 21 -10.16 -5.41 -2.03
C ALA A 21 -10.06 -4.01 -1.41
N ALA A 22 -11.18 -3.35 -1.14
CA ALA A 22 -11.18 -2.04 -0.47
C ALA A 22 -10.61 -2.13 0.95
N TYR A 23 -10.95 -3.19 1.69
CA TYR A 23 -10.37 -3.45 3.01
C TYR A 23 -8.85 -3.61 2.93
N PHE A 24 -8.35 -4.50 2.07
CA PHE A 24 -6.91 -4.71 1.92
C PHE A 24 -6.17 -3.47 1.44
N ARG A 25 -6.77 -2.71 0.52
CA ARG A 25 -6.21 -1.44 0.07
C ARG A 25 -6.03 -0.46 1.24
N GLY A 26 -7.01 -0.36 2.13
CA GLY A 26 -6.91 0.45 3.34
C GLY A 26 -5.70 0.03 4.21
N THR A 27 -5.61 -1.26 4.51
CA THR A 27 -4.48 -1.81 5.29
C THR A 27 -3.12 -1.52 4.64
N LEU A 28 -3.00 -1.70 3.32
CA LEU A 28 -1.75 -1.43 2.60
C LEU A 28 -1.37 0.06 2.62
N VAL A 29 -2.35 0.96 2.54
CA VAL A 29 -2.11 2.40 2.65
C VAL A 29 -1.62 2.76 4.05
N ASP A 30 -2.22 2.19 5.09
CA ASP A 30 -1.80 2.43 6.48
C ASP A 30 -0.36 1.90 6.72
N GLU A 31 -0.07 0.69 6.26
CA GLU A 31 1.28 0.09 6.34
C GLU A 31 2.31 0.93 5.59
N ARG A 32 1.98 1.38 4.37
CA ARG A 32 2.83 2.28 3.59
C ARG A 32 3.12 3.58 4.33
N GLN A 33 2.14 4.16 5.02
CA GLN A 33 2.35 5.39 5.81
C GLN A 33 3.28 5.14 6.99
N GLN A 34 3.16 3.99 7.67
CA GLN A 34 4.03 3.61 8.78
C GLN A 34 5.48 3.44 8.31
N VAL A 35 5.71 2.69 7.22
CA VAL A 35 7.05 2.50 6.65
C VAL A 35 7.64 3.85 6.20
N ALA A 36 6.84 4.72 5.58
CA ALA A 36 7.29 6.05 5.16
C ALA A 36 7.73 6.93 6.35
N ALA A 37 7.01 6.84 7.48
CA ALA A 37 7.41 7.53 8.71
C ALA A 37 8.75 7.01 9.23
N HIS A 38 8.95 5.70 9.26
CA HIS A 38 10.23 5.11 9.67
C HIS A 38 11.39 5.50 8.75
N VAL A 39 11.18 5.56 7.43
CA VAL A 39 12.19 6.06 6.49
C VAL A 39 12.59 7.50 6.83
N ALA A 40 11.63 8.36 7.15
CA ALA A 40 11.90 9.74 7.54
C ALA A 40 12.72 9.81 8.84
N GLU A 41 12.32 9.05 9.86
CA GLU A 41 13.04 8.98 11.14
C GLU A 41 14.50 8.51 10.98
N HIS A 42 14.73 7.48 10.16
CA HIS A 42 16.09 6.96 9.93
C HIS A 42 16.95 7.90 9.10
N ARG A 43 16.36 8.65 8.17
CA ARG A 43 17.06 9.71 7.42
C ARG A 43 17.46 10.86 8.34
N ASP A 44 16.60 11.26 9.26
CA ASP A 44 16.92 12.27 10.27
C ASP A 44 18.04 11.80 11.21
N GLU A 45 17.99 10.55 11.66
CA GLU A 45 19.03 9.97 12.50
C GLU A 45 20.36 9.84 11.77
N MET A 46 20.34 9.49 10.48
CA MET A 46 21.53 9.48 9.64
C MET A 46 22.15 10.87 9.53
N ALA A 47 21.34 11.92 9.38
CA ALA A 47 21.82 13.30 9.37
C ALA A 47 22.52 13.67 10.68
N ARG A 48 21.97 13.27 11.84
CA ARG A 48 22.62 13.46 13.15
C ARG A 48 23.93 12.68 13.26
N CYS A 49 23.95 11.41 12.84
CA CYS A 49 25.16 10.58 12.88
C CYS A 49 26.28 11.13 11.98
N LEU A 50 25.93 11.76 10.85
CA LEU A 50 26.90 12.47 10.00
C LEU A 50 27.53 13.65 10.73
N THR A 51 26.75 14.42 11.51
CA THR A 51 27.28 15.55 12.29
C THR A 51 28.18 15.13 13.44
N SER A 52 27.96 13.93 14.01
CA SER A 52 28.77 13.39 15.12
C SER A 52 29.98 12.56 14.68
N GLY A 53 30.17 12.33 13.38
CA GLY A 53 31.30 11.60 12.82
C GLY A 53 31.22 10.07 12.92
N SER A 54 30.03 9.51 13.19
CA SER A 54 29.83 8.06 13.34
C SER A 54 29.61 7.35 11.99
N ALA A 55 30.68 7.10 11.24
CA ALA A 55 30.63 6.53 9.89
C ALA A 55 30.02 5.11 9.82
N SER A 56 30.20 4.29 10.86
CA SER A 56 29.63 2.93 10.93
C SER A 56 28.11 2.96 11.13
N ALA A 57 27.61 3.86 11.99
CA ALA A 57 26.18 4.04 12.20
C ALA A 57 25.48 4.53 10.92
N VAL A 58 26.12 5.45 10.18
CA VAL A 58 25.61 5.93 8.88
C VAL A 58 25.48 4.79 7.87
N THR A 59 26.49 3.92 7.76
CA THR A 59 26.44 2.79 6.82
C THR A 59 25.28 1.84 7.13
N HIS A 60 25.07 1.54 8.42
CA HIS A 60 23.97 0.69 8.86
C HIS A 60 22.59 1.31 8.57
N LEU A 61 22.41 2.58 8.92
CA LEU A 61 21.17 3.33 8.66
C LEU A 61 20.85 3.42 7.16
N ARG A 62 21.87 3.58 6.30
CA ARG A 62 21.67 3.58 4.84
C ARG A 62 21.13 2.25 4.32
N ALA A 63 21.63 1.14 4.83
CA ALA A 63 21.14 -0.19 4.44
C ALA A 63 19.67 -0.38 4.88
N GLN A 64 19.32 0.06 6.10
CA GLN A 64 17.95 0.01 6.59
C GLN A 64 17.00 0.89 5.76
N VAL A 65 17.39 2.13 5.47
CA VAL A 65 16.61 3.04 4.61
C VAL A 65 16.40 2.45 3.23
N ALA A 66 17.44 1.89 2.59
CA ALA A 66 17.30 1.26 1.28
C ALA A 66 16.34 0.06 1.30
N SER A 67 16.37 -0.74 2.37
CA SER A 67 15.43 -1.86 2.55
C SER A 67 13.98 -1.37 2.68
N MET A 68 13.75 -0.34 3.50
CA MET A 68 12.41 0.22 3.68
C MET A 68 11.90 0.95 2.43
N GLU A 69 12.78 1.57 1.65
CA GLU A 69 12.43 2.15 0.35
C GLU A 69 11.99 1.08 -0.65
N ALA A 70 12.65 -0.07 -0.67
CA ALA A 70 12.20 -1.21 -1.48
C ALA A 70 10.84 -1.75 -1.02
N GLU A 71 10.58 -1.78 0.28
CA GLU A 71 9.28 -2.14 0.85
C GLU A 71 8.18 -1.14 0.44
N LEU A 72 8.47 0.17 0.45
CA LEU A 72 7.53 1.18 -0.03
C LEU A 72 7.17 0.97 -1.50
N LEU A 73 8.16 0.67 -2.36
CA LEU A 73 7.91 0.38 -3.77
C LEU A 73 7.02 -0.85 -3.94
N TYR A 74 7.26 -1.89 -3.15
CA TYR A 74 6.42 -3.09 -3.16
C TYR A 74 4.98 -2.80 -2.74
N LEU A 75 4.78 -2.05 -1.66
CA LEU A 75 3.44 -1.64 -1.20
C LEU A 75 2.73 -0.77 -2.26
N ASP A 76 3.45 0.15 -2.90
CA ASP A 76 2.94 0.97 -4.00
C ASP A 76 2.48 0.11 -5.19
N GLU A 77 3.23 -0.93 -5.55
CA GLU A 77 2.85 -1.86 -6.61
C GLU A 77 1.59 -2.67 -6.26
N LEU A 78 1.46 -3.13 -5.02
CA LEU A 78 0.28 -3.86 -4.55
C LEU A 78 -0.97 -2.98 -4.58
N ILE A 79 -0.87 -1.76 -4.06
CA ILE A 79 -1.96 -0.77 -4.08
C ILE A 79 -2.34 -0.49 -5.54
N ALA A 80 -1.37 -0.17 -6.39
CA ALA A 80 -1.63 0.08 -7.81
C ALA A 80 -2.25 -1.14 -8.52
N GLY A 81 -1.91 -2.36 -8.11
CA GLY A 81 -2.51 -3.59 -8.60
C GLY A 81 -4.01 -3.70 -8.25
N LEU A 82 -4.37 -3.39 -7.01
CA LEU A 82 -5.77 -3.31 -6.58
C LEU A 82 -6.50 -2.18 -7.32
N ASP A 83 -5.85 -1.02 -7.45
CA ASP A 83 -6.37 0.15 -8.17
C ASP A 83 -6.73 -0.16 -9.61
N ARG A 84 -5.83 -0.81 -10.34
CA ARG A 84 -6.12 -1.21 -11.72
C ARG A 84 -7.21 -2.27 -11.82
N ARG A 85 -7.22 -3.27 -10.92
CA ARG A 85 -8.16 -4.40 -11.00
C ARG A 85 -9.61 -3.98 -10.69
N PHE A 86 -9.79 -3.07 -9.74
CA PHE A 86 -11.13 -2.69 -9.26
C PHE A 86 -11.56 -1.26 -9.64
N ALA A 87 -10.83 -0.59 -10.55
CA ALA A 87 -11.14 0.77 -11.03
C ALA A 87 -12.61 0.99 -11.39
N THR A 88 -13.21 0.04 -12.12
CA THR A 88 -14.63 0.10 -12.53
C THR A 88 -15.57 -0.04 -11.33
N SER A 89 -15.26 -0.94 -10.40
CA SER A 89 -16.11 -1.20 -9.22
C SER A 89 -16.09 -0.05 -8.21
N TRP A 90 -15.00 0.72 -8.16
CA TRP A 90 -14.89 1.91 -7.31
C TRP A 90 -15.69 3.08 -7.86
N SER A 91 -15.58 3.31 -9.17
CA SER A 91 -16.25 4.41 -9.87
C SER A 91 -17.79 4.31 -9.84
N VAL A 92 -18.34 3.13 -9.53
CA VAL A 92 -19.79 2.90 -9.42
C VAL A 92 -20.34 3.19 -8.02
N ARG A 93 -19.46 3.34 -7.00
CA ARG A 93 -19.86 3.59 -5.60
C ARG A 93 -19.64 5.03 -5.13
N ASP A 94 -18.90 5.86 -5.87
CA ASP A 94 -18.78 7.31 -5.68
C ASP A 94 -19.93 8.07 -6.36
#